data_AF-A0A2A3HL77-F1
#
_entry.id   AF-A0A2A3HL77-F1
#
_cell.length_a   1.000
_cell.length_b   1.000
_cell.length_c   1.000
_cell.angle_alpha   90.00
_cell.angle_beta   90.00
_cell.angle_gamma   90.00
#
_symmetry.space_group_name_H-M   'P 1'
#
loop_
_entity.id
_entity.type
_entity.pdbx_description
1 polymer ?
#
loop_
_entity_poly.entity_id
_entity_poly.type
_entity_poly.pdbx_seq_one_letter_code
_entity_poly.pdbx_strand_id
1 'polypeptide(L)'
;MFNYIQKNLFYIKQETIKLVGSTYTFYGFIFFLQPAENILPPELSVLHRIGLGVLYLLITIIVSFAIKVISLYRSNCYLYLKIKDTHYIYVHYGDVFDANIIKNSITKNSDAENGRNIIIPTNCCFDTKVDDVQIAKGSLQGIAINKMIVSRPS
;
A
#
# COMPACT_ATOMS: atom_id res chain seq x y z
N MET A 1 -8.54 -12.25 2.98
CA MET A 1 -7.94 -11.62 1.77
C MET A 1 -8.90 -10.63 1.09
N PHE A 2 -10.13 -11.03 0.74
CA PHE A 2 -11.09 -10.14 0.06
C PHE A 2 -11.41 -8.83 0.82
N ASN A 3 -11.71 -8.91 2.12
CA ASN A 3 -11.97 -7.72 2.95
C ASN A 3 -10.77 -6.75 3.04
N TYR A 4 -9.54 -7.25 2.90
CA TYR A 4 -8.33 -6.43 2.90
C TYR A 4 -8.17 -5.69 1.57
N ILE A 5 -8.50 -6.34 0.46
CA ILE A 5 -8.51 -5.73 -0.87
C ILE A 5 -9.59 -4.65 -0.94
N GLN A 6 -10.78 -4.90 -0.40
CA GLN A 6 -11.87 -3.91 -0.39
C GLN A 6 -11.48 -2.62 0.36
N LYS A 7 -10.88 -2.74 1.54
CA LYS A 7 -10.42 -1.57 2.32
C LYS A 7 -9.35 -0.76 1.61
N ASN A 8 -8.51 -1.41 0.80
CA ASN A 8 -7.40 -0.80 0.08
C ASN A 8 -7.70 -0.52 -1.40
N LEU A 9 -8.94 -0.72 -1.86
CA LEU A 9 -9.27 -0.71 -3.28
C LEU A 9 -8.97 0.63 -3.94
N PHE A 10 -9.23 1.74 -3.24
CA PHE A 10 -8.97 3.08 -3.73
C PHE A 10 -7.47 3.31 -3.99
N TYR A 11 -6.62 2.91 -3.03
CA TYR A 11 -5.17 3.00 -3.17
C TYR A 11 -4.66 2.12 -4.32
N ILE A 12 -5.12 0.86 -4.38
CA ILE A 12 -4.72 -0.08 -5.44
C ILE A 12 -5.08 0.49 -6.82
N LYS A 13 -6.28 1.08 -6.98
CA LYS A 13 -6.71 1.70 -8.24
C LYS A 13 -5.82 2.88 -8.64
N GLN A 14 -5.54 3.81 -7.74
CA GLN A 14 -4.67 4.96 -8.03
C GLN A 14 -3.27 4.52 -8.45
N GLU A 15 -2.69 3.57 -7.73
CA GLU A 15 -1.36 3.04 -8.04
C GLU A 15 -1.32 2.22 -9.33
N THR A 16 -2.40 1.49 -9.65
CA THR A 16 -2.54 0.76 -10.90
C THR A 16 -2.60 1.72 -12.09
N ILE A 17 -3.38 2.80 -11.98
CA ILE A 17 -3.50 3.82 -13.05
C ILE A 17 -2.15 4.48 -13.34
N LYS A 18 -1.37 4.81 -12.31
CA LYS A 18 -0.01 5.35 -12.49
C LYS A 18 0.90 4.39 -13.25
N LEU A 19 0.84 3.11 -12.92
CA LEU A 19 1.66 2.08 -13.56
C LEU A 19 1.24 1.85 -15.01
N VAL A 20 -0.07 1.74 -15.25
CA VAL A 20 -0.64 1.64 -16.61
C VAL A 20 -0.23 2.86 -17.44
N GLY A 21 -0.42 4.07 -16.90
CA GLY A 21 0.00 5.31 -17.55
C GLY A 21 1.48 5.30 -17.91
N SER A 22 2.35 4.89 -16.99
CA SER A 22 3.79 4.75 -17.23
C SER A 22 4.10 3.77 -18.35
N THR A 23 3.43 2.62 -18.41
CA THR A 23 3.63 1.66 -19.51
C THR A 23 3.21 2.25 -20.86
N TYR A 24 2.06 2.92 -20.92
CA TYR A 24 1.60 3.57 -22.13
C TYR A 24 2.51 4.69 -22.61
N THR A 25 3.08 5.49 -21.69
CA THR A 25 4.07 6.51 -22.06
C THR A 25 5.32 5.87 -22.67
N PHE A 26 5.79 4.74 -22.11
CA PHE A 26 6.95 4.03 -22.64
C PHE A 26 6.68 3.45 -24.03
N TYR A 27 5.56 2.75 -24.23
CA TYR A 27 5.19 2.24 -25.55
C TYR A 27 4.90 3.37 -26.55
N GLY A 28 4.27 4.47 -26.12
CA GLY A 28 4.07 5.66 -26.93
C GLY A 28 5.38 6.26 -27.43
N PHE A 29 6.42 6.26 -26.59
CA PHE A 29 7.76 6.67 -27.00
C PHE A 29 8.38 5.71 -28.03
N ILE A 30 8.18 4.40 -27.88
CA ILE A 30 8.63 3.41 -28.88
C ILE A 30 7.93 3.60 -30.22
N PHE A 31 6.61 3.78 -30.22
CA PHE A 31 5.84 4.03 -31.44
C PHE A 31 6.16 5.38 -32.09
N PHE A 32 6.63 6.36 -31.32
CA PHE A 32 7.17 7.60 -31.87
C PHE A 32 8.45 7.37 -32.67
N LEU A 33 9.31 6.45 -32.24
CA LEU A 33 10.55 6.10 -32.95
C LEU A 33 10.32 5.17 -34.14
N GLN A 34 9.30 4.32 -34.09
CA GLN A 34 8.99 3.36 -35.15
C GLN A 34 7.49 3.35 -35.48
N PRO A 35 7.09 3.75 -36.71
CA PRO A 35 5.70 3.72 -37.12
C PRO A 35 5.09 2.32 -36.96
N ALA A 36 3.90 2.25 -36.38
CA ALA A 36 3.19 1.00 -36.10
C ALA A 36 2.87 0.17 -37.36
N GLU A 37 2.87 0.81 -38.53
CA GLU A 37 2.66 0.17 -39.83
C GLU A 37 3.75 -0.86 -40.18
N ASN A 38 4.96 -0.71 -39.63
CA ASN A 38 6.06 -1.66 -39.82
C ASN A 38 6.01 -2.85 -38.85
N ILE A 39 5.15 -2.80 -37.82
CA ILE A 39 5.10 -3.80 -36.74
C ILE A 39 3.90 -4.73 -36.92
N LEU A 40 2.77 -4.23 -37.43
CA LEU A 40 1.57 -5.03 -37.68
C LEU A 40 1.46 -5.40 -39.16
N PRO A 41 1.02 -6.64 -39.49
CA PRO A 41 0.79 -7.03 -40.88
C PRO A 41 -0.16 -6.05 -41.58
N PRO A 42 0.15 -5.63 -42.84
CA PRO A 42 -0.72 -4.74 -43.61
C PRO A 42 -2.06 -5.41 -43.97
N GLU A 43 -2.12 -6.73 -43.95
CA GLU A 43 -3.30 -7.53 -44.31
C GLU A 43 -4.41 -7.53 -43.23
N LEU A 44 -4.12 -7.01 -42.03
CA LEU A 44 -5.13 -6.94 -40.97
C LEU A 44 -6.14 -5.82 -41.23
N SER A 45 -7.41 -6.20 -41.29
CA SER A 45 -8.55 -5.27 -41.26
C SER A 45 -8.46 -4.32 -40.05
N VAL A 46 -8.90 -3.07 -40.24
CA VAL A 46 -8.90 -2.01 -39.23
C VAL A 46 -9.58 -2.47 -37.92
N LEU A 47 -10.64 -3.26 -38.01
CA LEU A 47 -11.35 -3.80 -36.85
C LEU A 47 -10.47 -4.73 -35.99
N HIS A 48 -9.66 -5.58 -36.62
CA HIS A 48 -8.76 -6.48 -35.90
C HIS A 48 -7.63 -5.70 -35.21
N ARG A 49 -7.13 -4.63 -35.83
CA ARG A 49 -6.13 -3.74 -35.23
C ARG A 49 -6.67 -3.05 -33.97
N ILE A 50 -7.90 -2.52 -34.03
CA ILE A 50 -8.57 -1.93 -32.87
C ILE A 50 -8.79 -2.98 -31.78
N GLY A 51 -9.23 -4.19 -32.16
CA GLY A 51 -9.42 -5.31 -31.23
C GLY A 51 -8.14 -5.69 -30.47
N LEU A 52 -7.00 -5.77 -31.15
CA LEU A 52 -5.71 -6.03 -30.53
C LEU A 52 -5.31 -4.91 -29.54
N GLY A 53 -5.58 -3.65 -29.86
CA GLY A 53 -5.34 -2.53 -28.95
C GLY A 53 -6.18 -2.58 -27.68
N VAL A 54 -7.47 -2.90 -27.80
CA VAL A 54 -8.38 -3.07 -26.65
C VAL A 54 -7.96 -4.28 -25.80
N LEU A 55 -7.59 -5.40 -26.45
CA LEU A 55 -7.12 -6.58 -25.74
C LEU A 55 -5.85 -6.28 -24.95
N TYR A 56 -4.88 -5.58 -25.57
CA TYR A 56 -3.66 -5.14 -24.90
C TYR A 56 -3.96 -4.24 -23.68
N LEU A 57 -4.93 -3.33 -23.80
CA LEU A 57 -5.36 -2.48 -22.70
C LEU A 57 -5.92 -3.30 -21.53
N LEU A 58 -6.79 -4.27 -21.82
CA LEU A 58 -7.35 -5.12 -20.77
C LEU A 58 -6.26 -5.94 -20.06
N ILE A 59 -5.34 -6.53 -20.82
CA ILE A 59 -4.23 -7.31 -20.27
C ILE A 59 -3.36 -6.45 -19.36
N THR A 60 -2.96 -5.25 -19.81
CA THR A 60 -2.09 -4.37 -19.01
C THR A 60 -2.76 -3.94 -17.70
N ILE A 61 -4.07 -3.65 -17.71
CA ILE A 61 -4.81 -3.33 -16.49
C ILE A 61 -4.82 -4.52 -15.53
N ILE A 62 -5.16 -5.72 -16.03
CA ILE A 62 -5.27 -6.93 -15.20
C ILE A 62 -3.92 -7.27 -14.57
N VAL A 63 -2.84 -7.26 -15.36
CA VAL A 63 -1.49 -7.55 -14.90
C VAL A 63 -1.02 -6.51 -13.88
N SER A 64 -1.23 -5.22 -14.16
CA SER A 64 -0.85 -4.14 -13.24
C SER A 64 -1.60 -4.23 -11.91
N PHE A 65 -2.89 -4.56 -11.95
CA PHE A 65 -3.70 -4.77 -10.76
C PHE A 65 -3.20 -5.98 -9.94
N ALA A 66 -2.91 -7.11 -10.60
CA ALA A 66 -2.38 -8.30 -9.95
C ALA A 66 -1.04 -8.02 -9.25
N ILE A 67 -0.11 -7.32 -9.92
CA ILE A 67 1.18 -6.92 -9.35
C ILE A 67 0.98 -6.09 -8.07
N LYS A 68 0.10 -5.09 -8.10
CA LYS A 68 -0.14 -4.22 -6.94
C LYS A 68 -0.80 -4.98 -5.78
N VAL A 69 -1.74 -5.89 -6.05
CA VAL A 69 -2.34 -6.75 -5.02
C VAL A 69 -1.30 -7.65 -4.36
N ILE A 70 -0.45 -8.31 -5.15
CA ILE A 70 0.62 -9.19 -4.64
C ILE A 70 1.64 -8.38 -3.82
N SER A 71 2.06 -7.22 -4.34
CA SER A 71 3.01 -6.33 -3.67
C SER A 71 2.47 -5.85 -2.31
N LEU A 72 1.19 -5.50 -2.24
CA LEU A 72 0.53 -5.07 -1.01
C LEU A 72 0.43 -6.21 0.01
N TYR A 73 0.12 -7.43 -0.45
CA TYR A 73 0.05 -8.61 0.40
C TYR A 73 1.42 -8.97 0.99
N ARG A 74 2.49 -8.81 0.22
CA ARG A 74 3.85 -9.13 0.68
C ARG A 74 4.43 -8.08 1.62
N SER A 75 4.13 -6.80 1.38
CA SER A 75 4.81 -5.71 2.09
C SER A 75 4.09 -5.29 3.38
N ASN A 76 2.79 -5.57 3.52
CA ASN A 76 1.94 -5.11 4.65
C ASN A 76 2.06 -3.61 4.98
N CYS A 77 2.63 -2.82 4.07
CA CYS A 77 2.92 -1.41 4.22
C CYS A 77 2.62 -0.73 2.89
N TYR A 78 2.00 0.44 2.95
CA TYR A 78 1.84 1.29 1.79
C TYR A 78 1.88 2.77 2.16
N LEU A 79 2.33 3.60 1.21
CA LEU A 79 2.35 5.05 1.36
C LEU A 79 0.92 5.57 1.25
N TYR A 80 0.39 6.12 2.34
CA TYR A 80 -0.96 6.66 2.38
C TYR A 80 -1.00 8.11 1.91
N LEU A 81 -0.05 8.93 2.35
CA LEU A 81 -0.06 10.36 2.05
C LEU A 81 1.38 10.92 2.01
N LYS A 82 1.68 11.73 1.00
CA LYS A 82 2.88 12.57 0.99
C LYS A 82 2.47 13.98 1.42
N ILE A 83 2.84 14.39 2.64
CA ILE A 83 2.59 15.74 3.16
C ILE A 83 3.83 16.58 2.88
N LYS A 84 3.80 17.33 1.76
CA LYS A 84 4.94 18.14 1.28
C LYS A 84 6.19 17.26 1.04
N ASP A 85 7.22 17.80 0.40
CA ASP A 85 8.33 16.98 -0.13
C ASP A 85 9.16 16.21 0.93
N THR A 86 8.97 16.53 2.20
CA THR A 86 9.77 16.00 3.31
C THR A 86 9.03 15.04 4.24
N HIS A 87 7.69 14.96 4.23
CA HIS A 87 6.95 14.09 5.16
C HIS A 87 6.10 13.05 4.44
N TYR A 88 6.23 11.80 4.85
CA TYR A 88 5.56 10.64 4.26
C TYR A 88 4.79 9.89 5.36
N ILE A 89 3.51 9.68 5.13
CA ILE A 89 2.65 8.88 5.99
C ILE A 89 2.50 7.50 5.36
N TYR A 90 2.95 6.49 6.09
CA TYR A 90 2.78 5.08 5.72
C TYR A 90 1.73 4.42 6.61
N VAL A 91 0.90 3.58 6.02
CA VAL A 91 -0.01 2.70 6.75
C VAL A 91 0.61 1.31 6.76
N HIS A 92 0.90 0.81 7.96
CA HIS A 92 1.37 -0.55 8.20
C HIS A 92 0.25 -1.37 8.84
N TYR A 93 -0.04 -2.53 8.25
CA TYR A 93 -0.96 -3.51 8.83
C TYR A 93 -0.17 -4.55 9.64
N GLY A 94 -0.44 -4.63 10.94
CA GLY A 94 0.23 -5.56 11.83
C GLY A 94 0.08 -5.15 13.30
N ASP A 95 0.76 -5.87 14.20
CA ASP A 95 0.87 -5.48 15.60
C ASP A 95 1.81 -4.27 15.72
N VAL A 96 1.28 -3.16 16.22
CA VAL A 96 2.00 -1.88 16.41
C VAL A 96 3.26 -2.07 17.28
N PHE A 97 3.29 -3.09 18.13
CA PHE A 97 4.40 -3.38 19.04
C PHE A 97 5.39 -4.43 18.51
N ASP A 98 5.22 -4.94 17.28
CA ASP A 98 6.17 -5.91 16.71
C ASP A 98 7.49 -5.23 16.33
N ALA A 99 8.60 -5.78 16.84
CA ALA A 99 9.96 -5.34 16.56
C ALA A 99 10.33 -5.49 15.06
N ASN A 100 9.63 -6.34 14.31
CA ASN A 100 9.89 -6.53 12.88
C ASN A 100 9.34 -5.38 12.00
N ILE A 101 8.39 -4.58 12.50
CA ILE A 101 7.91 -3.38 11.79
C ILE A 101 9.05 -2.37 11.64
N ILE A 102 9.93 -2.28 12.64
CA ILE A 102 11.11 -1.42 12.70
C ILE A 102 12.11 -1.79 11.61
N LYS A 103 12.40 -3.08 11.42
CA LYS A 103 13.36 -3.54 10.40
C LYS A 103 12.91 -3.29 8.96
N ASN A 104 11.61 -3.32 8.68
CA ASN A 104 11.10 -3.15 7.31
C ASN A 104 10.84 -1.68 6.92
N SER A 105 10.65 -0.78 7.88
CA SER A 105 10.48 0.66 7.62
C SER A 105 11.79 1.47 7.70
N ILE A 106 12.80 0.97 8.44
CA ILE A 106 14.07 1.69 8.71
C ILE A 106 15.18 1.38 7.69
N THR A 107 14.99 0.47 6.74
CA THR A 107 16.00 0.17 5.70
C THR A 107 16.20 1.30 4.66
N LYS A 108 15.65 2.50 4.87
CA LYS A 108 15.87 3.65 3.97
C LYS A 108 16.43 4.91 4.60
N ASN A 109 16.50 5.04 5.93
CA ASN A 109 17.15 6.20 6.55
C ASN A 109 17.99 5.73 7.75
N SER A 110 19.26 6.08 7.67
CA SER A 110 20.40 5.60 8.43
C SER A 110 20.43 6.08 9.89
N ASP A 111 19.38 5.88 10.68
CA ASP A 111 19.35 6.29 12.09
C ASP A 111 18.72 5.20 12.98
N ALA A 112 19.26 3.98 12.90
CA ALA A 112 18.78 2.80 13.63
C ALA A 112 19.04 2.82 15.15
N GLU A 113 19.39 3.96 15.75
CA GLU A 113 19.70 4.09 17.18
C GLU A 113 18.64 4.84 18.00
N ASN A 114 17.67 5.52 17.37
CA ASN A 114 16.65 6.26 18.11
C ASN A 114 15.34 5.46 18.20
N GLY A 115 14.89 5.22 19.45
CA GLY A 115 13.67 4.50 19.76
C GLY A 115 12.41 5.02 19.05
N ARG A 116 11.44 4.13 18.84
CA ARG A 116 10.16 4.48 18.19
C ARG A 116 9.23 5.17 19.19
N ASN A 117 8.83 6.40 18.87
CA ASN A 117 7.73 7.07 19.58
C ASN A 117 6.37 6.54 19.07
N ILE A 118 5.62 5.85 19.92
CA ILE A 118 4.26 5.40 19.63
C ILE A 118 3.28 6.38 20.28
N ILE A 119 2.53 7.12 19.47
CA ILE A 119 1.50 8.03 19.94
C ILE A 119 0.15 7.33 19.83
N ILE A 120 -0.52 7.10 20.97
CA ILE A 120 -1.85 6.51 21.02
C ILE A 120 -2.80 7.60 21.50
N PRO A 121 -3.67 8.16 20.62
CA PRO A 121 -4.67 9.11 21.07
C PRO A 121 -5.70 8.39 21.94
N THR A 122 -5.88 8.85 23.18
CA THR A 122 -6.87 8.32 24.11
C THR A 122 -8.09 9.23 24.12
N ASN A 123 -9.28 8.68 23.86
CA ASN A 123 -10.51 9.40 24.14
C ASN A 123 -10.82 9.23 25.63
N CYS A 124 -10.56 10.26 26.45
CA CYS A 124 -10.76 10.21 27.91
C CYS A 124 -12.21 10.57 28.33
N CYS A 125 -13.17 10.51 27.42
CA CYS A 125 -14.59 10.69 27.77
C CYS A 125 -15.14 9.38 28.35
N PHE A 126 -14.87 9.17 29.64
CA PHE A 126 -15.57 8.21 30.47
C PHE A 126 -17.03 8.68 30.62
N ASP A 127 -17.96 7.97 29.99
CA ASP A 127 -19.35 7.96 30.43
C ASP A 127 -19.66 6.62 31.11
N THR A 128 -20.42 6.73 32.17
CA THR A 128 -20.69 5.82 33.27
C THR A 128 -21.21 4.40 32.88
N LYS A 129 -20.31 3.42 32.79
CA LYS A 129 -20.44 2.04 33.35
C LYS A 129 -19.21 1.22 32.97
N VAL A 130 -18.44 0.87 34.00
CA VAL A 130 -17.16 0.15 33.90
C VAL A 130 -17.44 -1.33 33.70
N ASP A 131 -17.41 -1.79 32.45
CA ASP A 131 -17.09 -3.18 32.12
C ASP A 131 -15.60 -3.26 31.77
N ASP A 132 -14.78 -3.50 32.80
CA ASP A 132 -13.31 -3.57 32.75
C ASP A 132 -12.76 -4.65 31.81
N VAL A 133 -13.60 -5.59 31.38
CA VAL A 133 -13.15 -6.78 30.67
C VAL A 133 -12.87 -6.52 29.19
N GLN A 134 -13.55 -5.53 28.57
CA GLN A 134 -13.45 -5.32 27.12
C GLN A 134 -12.61 -4.09 26.72
N ILE A 135 -12.64 -3.02 27.51
CA ILE A 135 -12.03 -1.74 27.13
C ILE A 135 -10.60 -1.59 27.68
N ALA A 136 -10.29 -2.21 28.83
CA ALA A 136 -8.99 -1.99 29.51
C ALA A 136 -7.89 -2.97 29.11
N LYS A 137 -8.20 -4.26 28.83
CA LYS A 137 -7.17 -5.26 28.46
C LYS A 137 -6.99 -5.47 26.97
N GLY A 138 -8.08 -5.37 26.19
CA GLY A 138 -8.08 -5.59 24.74
C GLY A 138 -7.79 -4.35 23.89
N SER A 139 -7.78 -3.16 24.48
CA SER A 139 -7.46 -1.92 23.77
C SER A 139 -5.95 -1.78 23.54
N LEU A 140 -5.57 -1.03 22.51
CA LEU A 140 -4.17 -0.73 22.20
C LEU A 140 -3.45 -0.09 23.41
N GLN A 141 -4.18 0.72 24.19
CA GLN A 141 -3.71 1.31 25.44
C GLN A 141 -3.44 0.27 26.52
N GLY A 142 -4.39 -0.65 26.74
CA GLY A 142 -4.23 -1.76 27.69
C GLY A 142 -3.02 -2.63 27.40
N ILE A 143 -2.85 -2.97 26.12
CA ILE A 143 -1.72 -3.76 25.64
C ILE A 143 -0.39 -2.99 25.84
N ALA A 144 -0.37 -1.68 25.55
CA ALA A 144 0.81 -0.84 25.77
C ALA A 144 1.24 -0.80 27.24
N ILE A 145 0.29 -0.56 28.14
CA ILE A 145 0.53 -0.48 29.59
C ILE A 145 1.04 -1.82 30.13
N ASN A 146 0.42 -2.94 29.76
CA ASN A 146 0.88 -4.26 30.19
C ASN A 146 2.30 -4.57 29.72
N LYS A 147 2.65 -4.24 28.47
CA LYS A 147 4.03 -4.42 27.96
C LYS A 147 5.04 -3.53 28.68
N MET A 148 4.66 -2.30 29.07
CA MET A 148 5.52 -1.41 29.87
C MET A 148 5.70 -1.89 31.31
N ILE A 149 4.65 -2.43 31.94
CA ILE A 149 4.72 -2.96 33.32
C ILE A 149 5.61 -4.21 33.37
N VAL A 150 5.47 -5.12 32.41
CA VAL A 150 6.23 -6.38 32.36
C VAL A 150 7.72 -6.15 32.02
N SER A 151 8.06 -5.09 31.30
CA SER A 151 9.45 -4.77 30.91
C SER A 151 10.24 -4.02 31.99
N ARG A 152 9.61 -3.67 33.12
CA ARG A 152 10.27 -3.02 34.25
C ARG A 152 10.73 -4.09 35.25
N PRO A 153 12.04 -4.42 35.35
CA PRO A 153 12.52 -5.26 36.43
C PRO A 153 12.26 -4.55 37.76
N SER A 154 11.65 -5.26 38.71
CA SER A 154 11.50 -4.85 40.11
C SER A 154 12.84 -4.71 40.80
#